data_AF-A0A2J8SMG4-F1
#
_entry.id   AF-A0A2J8SMG4-F1
#
_cell.length_a   1.000
_cell.length_b   1.000
_cell.length_c   1.000
_cell.angle_alpha   90.00
_cell.angle_beta   90.00
_cell.angle_gamma   90.00
#
_symmetry.space_group_name_H-M   'P 1'
#
loop_
_entity.id
_entity.type
_entity.pdbx_description
1 polymer ?
#
loop_
_entity_poly.entity_id
_entity_poly.type
_entity_poly.pdbx_seq_one_letter_code
_entity_poly.pdbx_strand_id
1 'polypeptide(L)'
;MAGHPREKVIPDEVHQNQILRELYLKELRTQKLYTQYHVNPLRKIHTVTRKPMSWHDNLEEPADARFLNLIHHAAEGPRKRYPETQTENQEVGWDLEPLINPERHDHRLNHFRVCSDITLQGLQ
;
A
#
# COMPACT_ATOMS: atom_id res chain seq x y z
N MET A 1 -16.35 -63.47 25.77
CA MET A 1 -15.07 -63.12 25.12
C MET A 1 -14.47 -61.95 25.90
N ALA A 2 -13.68 -62.24 26.94
CA ALA A 2 -13.07 -61.21 27.78
C ALA A 2 -11.85 -60.62 27.06
N GLY A 3 -11.85 -59.30 26.85
CA GLY A 3 -10.75 -58.59 26.20
C GLY A 3 -9.49 -58.63 27.05
N HIS A 4 -8.35 -58.95 26.42
CA HIS A 4 -7.04 -58.91 27.08
C HIS A 4 -6.75 -57.50 27.62
N PRO A 5 -6.17 -57.39 28.84
CA PRO A 5 -5.72 -56.11 29.35
C PRO A 5 -4.62 -55.59 28.42
N ARG A 6 -4.84 -54.41 27.82
CA ARG A 6 -3.79 -53.73 27.06
C ARG A 6 -2.69 -53.35 28.04
N GLU A 7 -1.55 -53.99 27.90
CA GLU A 7 -0.35 -53.66 28.65
C GLU A 7 -0.06 -52.17 28.44
N LYS A 8 0.04 -51.40 29.53
CA LYS A 8 0.35 -49.97 29.45
C LYS A 8 1.80 -49.88 28.98
N VAL A 9 1.99 -49.64 27.68
CA VAL A 9 3.30 -49.39 27.09
C VAL A 9 3.92 -48.22 27.85
N ILE A 10 4.98 -48.49 28.60
CA ILE A 10 5.73 -47.46 29.32
C ILE A 10 6.35 -46.58 28.24
N PRO A 11 5.96 -45.29 28.14
CA PRO A 11 6.49 -44.43 27.11
C PRO A 11 7.98 -44.23 27.37
N ASP A 12 8.80 -44.48 26.35
CA ASP A 12 10.23 -44.19 26.43
C ASP A 12 10.44 -42.67 26.53
N GLU A 13 10.88 -42.23 27.71
CA GLU A 13 11.11 -40.83 28.03
C GLU A 13 12.15 -40.21 27.08
N VAL A 14 13.13 -40.99 26.63
CA VAL A 14 14.16 -40.51 25.69
C VAL A 14 13.51 -40.20 24.34
N HIS A 15 12.63 -41.08 23.87
CA HIS A 15 11.90 -40.90 22.62
C HIS A 15 10.95 -39.69 22.68
N GLN A 16 10.23 -39.51 23.78
CA GLN A 16 9.35 -38.33 23.97
C GLN A 16 10.15 -37.02 23.98
N ASN A 17 11.31 -37.01 24.64
CA ASN A 17 12.19 -35.85 24.66
C ASN A 17 12.76 -35.51 23.27
N GLN A 18 13.02 -36.52 22.44
CA GLN A 18 13.43 -36.31 21.04
C GLN A 18 12.32 -35.66 20.22
N ILE A 19 11.07 -36.12 20.36
CA ILE A 19 9.91 -35.55 19.67
C ILE A 19 9.70 -34.09 20.09
N LEU A 20 9.74 -33.80 21.38
CA LEU A 20 9.58 -32.43 21.90
C LEU A 20 10.65 -31.48 21.37
N ARG A 21 11.91 -31.95 21.32
CA ARG A 21 13.02 -31.18 20.76
C ARG A 21 12.82 -30.90 19.27
N GLU A 22 12.37 -31.88 18.50
CA GLU A 22 12.11 -31.69 17.07
C GLU A 22 10.98 -30.69 16.82
N LEU A 23 9.90 -30.77 17.61
CA LEU A 23 8.78 -29.81 17.57
C LEU A 23 9.26 -28.38 17.85
N TYR A 24 10.00 -28.20 18.92
CA TYR A 24 10.51 -26.89 19.32
C TYR A 24 11.41 -26.27 18.23
N LEU A 25 12.28 -27.08 17.61
CA LEU A 25 13.14 -26.62 16.52
C LEU A 25 12.35 -26.26 15.26
N LYS A 26 11.27 -26.98 14.94
CA LYS A 26 10.38 -26.67 13.82
C LYS A 26 9.61 -25.37 14.05
N GLU A 27 9.07 -25.19 15.27
CA GLU A 27 8.38 -23.95 15.65
C GLU A 27 9.32 -22.75 15.56
N LEU A 28 10.50 -22.81 16.18
CA LEU A 28 11.51 -21.74 16.11
C LEU A 28 11.93 -21.40 14.67
N ARG A 29 12.03 -22.41 13.79
CA ARG A 29 12.39 -22.19 12.38
C ARG A 29 11.30 -21.46 11.59
N THR A 30 10.03 -21.61 12.00
CA THR A 30 8.87 -21.00 11.35
C THR A 30 8.45 -19.67 11.98
N GLN A 31 8.94 -19.38 13.19
CA GLN A 31 8.62 -18.15 13.91
C GLN A 31 9.28 -16.94 13.25
N LYS A 32 8.49 -16.12 12.55
CA LYS A 32 8.93 -14.83 12.05
C LYS A 32 8.70 -13.77 13.13
N LEU A 33 9.78 -13.29 13.75
CA LEU A 33 9.74 -12.15 14.66
C LEU A 33 9.87 -10.86 13.85
N TYR A 34 8.76 -10.12 13.74
CA TYR A 34 8.77 -8.77 13.19
C TYR A 34 9.18 -7.79 14.29
N THR A 35 10.49 -7.58 14.44
CA THR A 35 11.06 -6.67 15.46
C THR A 35 10.96 -5.20 15.07
N GLN A 36 10.80 -4.91 13.78
CA GLN A 36 10.72 -3.57 13.24
C GLN A 36 9.37 -3.38 12.57
N TYR A 37 8.54 -2.53 13.17
CA TYR A 37 7.31 -2.05 12.53
C TYR A 37 7.65 -0.82 11.69
N HIS A 38 7.36 -0.89 10.39
CA HIS A 38 7.49 0.22 9.45
C HIS A 38 6.19 0.36 8.68
N VAL A 39 5.58 1.55 8.73
CA VAL A 39 4.45 1.89 7.88
C VAL A 39 4.99 2.16 6.49
N ASN A 40 4.58 1.36 5.50
CA ASN A 40 4.99 1.55 4.11
C ASN A 40 4.31 2.81 3.52
N PRO A 41 5.06 3.88 3.20
CA PRO A 41 4.48 5.12 2.68
C PRO A 41 3.82 4.99 1.31
N LEU A 42 4.19 3.94 0.55
CA LEU A 42 3.70 3.67 -0.80
C LEU A 42 2.52 2.69 -0.82
N ARG A 43 2.17 2.10 0.33
CA ARG A 43 0.96 1.28 0.48
C ARG A 43 -0.04 2.04 1.34
N LYS A 44 -1.27 2.20 0.86
CA LYS A 44 -2.43 2.64 1.67
C LYS A 44 -2.79 1.53 2.68
N ILE A 45 -1.94 1.31 3.67
CA ILE A 45 -2.33 0.63 4.90
C ILE A 45 -3.12 1.68 5.66
N HIS A 46 -4.36 1.33 6.04
CA HIS A 46 -5.32 2.18 6.75
C HIS A 46 -4.60 3.16 7.67
N THR A 47 -4.86 4.46 7.48
CA THR A 47 -4.39 5.54 8.35
C THR A 47 -4.39 5.03 9.78
N VAL A 48 -3.21 4.97 10.40
CA VAL A 48 -3.06 4.55 11.81
C VAL A 48 -4.20 5.19 12.58
N THR A 49 -5.13 4.35 13.06
CA THR A 49 -6.37 4.84 13.65
C THR A 49 -5.97 5.78 14.76
N ARG A 50 -6.38 7.06 14.66
CA ARG A 50 -6.08 8.07 15.67
C ARG A 50 -6.66 7.62 17.02
N LYS A 51 -6.25 8.28 18.09
CA LYS A 51 -6.75 7.98 19.43
C LYS A 51 -8.30 7.98 19.39
N PRO A 52 -8.96 6.85 19.71
CA PRO A 52 -10.38 6.63 19.39
C PRO A 52 -11.34 7.63 20.03
N MET A 53 -10.90 8.36 21.06
CA MET A 53 -11.69 9.35 21.80
C MET A 53 -11.12 10.77 21.72
N SER A 54 -10.22 11.04 20.76
CA SER A 54 -9.68 12.38 20.58
C SER A 54 -10.75 13.31 20.02
N TRP A 55 -11.34 14.13 20.89
CA TRP A 55 -12.35 15.12 20.51
C TRP A 55 -11.83 16.09 19.43
N HIS A 56 -10.53 16.43 19.49
CA HIS A 56 -9.86 17.31 18.54
C HIS A 56 -9.62 16.68 17.16
N ASP A 57 -9.66 15.35 17.03
CA ASP A 57 -9.42 14.66 15.76
C ASP A 57 -10.68 14.42 14.92
N ASN A 58 -11.87 14.59 15.51
CA ASN A 58 -13.16 14.34 14.85
C ASN A 58 -13.84 15.61 14.31
N LEU A 59 -13.27 16.78 14.58
CA LEU A 59 -13.70 18.04 13.96
C LEU A 59 -13.06 18.14 12.59
N GLU A 60 -13.85 17.88 11.54
CA GLU A 60 -13.47 18.24 10.18
C GLU A 60 -13.58 19.76 10.06
N GLU A 61 -12.49 20.43 10.45
CA GLU A 61 -12.39 21.88 10.26
C GLU A 61 -12.38 22.15 8.75
N PRO A 62 -13.24 23.06 8.25
CA PRO A 62 -13.19 23.45 6.86
C PRO A 62 -11.79 23.98 6.56
N ALA A 63 -11.16 23.48 5.50
CA ALA A 63 -9.83 23.92 5.11
C ALA A 63 -9.80 25.45 4.99
N ASP A 64 -8.82 26.08 5.62
CA ASP A 64 -8.70 27.55 5.61
C ASP A 64 -8.54 28.03 4.16
N ALA A 65 -9.53 28.81 3.72
CA ALA A 65 -9.59 29.38 2.38
C ALA A 65 -8.32 30.17 2.03
N ARG A 66 -7.66 30.81 3.01
CA ARG A 66 -6.41 31.53 2.77
C ARG A 66 -5.27 30.59 2.38
N PHE A 67 -5.15 29.45 3.05
CA PHE A 67 -4.14 28.45 2.72
C PHE A 67 -4.46 27.76 1.39
N LEU A 68 -5.74 27.45 1.13
CA LEU A 68 -6.16 26.93 -0.18
C LEU A 68 -5.77 27.88 -1.32
N ASN A 69 -6.08 29.17 -1.17
CA ASN A 69 -5.72 30.18 -2.17
C ASN A 69 -4.20 30.30 -2.34
N LEU A 70 -3.42 30.22 -1.26
CA LEU A 70 -1.96 30.22 -1.33
C LEU A 70 -1.42 29.00 -2.08
N ILE A 71 -1.95 27.81 -1.82
CA ILE A 71 -1.57 26.58 -2.52
C ILE A 71 -1.94 26.66 -3.99
N HIS A 72 -3.16 27.12 -4.31
CA HIS A 72 -3.61 27.31 -5.68
C HIS A 72 -2.70 28.29 -6.43
N HIS A 73 -2.39 29.44 -5.82
CA HIS A 73 -1.46 30.43 -6.39
C HIS A 73 -0.04 29.86 -6.56
N ALA A 74 0.44 29.08 -5.59
CA ALA A 74 1.74 28.42 -5.66
C ALA A 74 1.80 27.35 -6.76
N ALA A 75 0.69 26.67 -7.02
CA ALA A 75 0.52 25.66 -8.06
C ALA A 75 0.25 26.24 -9.46
N GLU A 76 0.03 27.56 -9.57
CA GLU A 76 -0.10 28.20 -10.88
C GLU A 76 1.17 28.02 -11.72
N GLY A 77 0.98 27.52 -12.93
CA GLY A 77 2.06 27.24 -13.85
C GLY A 77 2.85 28.50 -14.27
N PRO A 78 4.09 28.33 -14.76
CA PRO A 78 4.98 29.43 -15.15
C PRO A 78 4.36 30.45 -16.11
N ARG A 79 3.51 30.00 -17.04
CA ARG A 79 2.80 30.83 -18.02
C ARG A 79 1.93 31.93 -17.38
N LYS A 80 1.37 31.69 -16.20
CA LYS A 80 0.58 32.71 -15.48
C LYS A 80 1.46 33.75 -14.79
N ARG A 81 2.73 33.43 -14.54
CA ARG A 81 3.67 34.27 -13.77
C ARG A 81 4.59 35.11 -14.66
N TYR A 82 4.97 34.58 -15.81
CA TYR A 82 5.91 35.23 -16.72
C TYR A 82 5.31 35.34 -18.12
N PRO A 83 5.54 36.46 -18.82
CA PRO A 83 5.07 36.62 -20.19
C PRO A 83 5.77 35.68 -21.17
N GLU A 84 7.00 35.27 -20.87
CA GLU A 84 7.88 34.46 -21.73
C GLU A 84 8.61 33.38 -20.91
N THR A 85 9.09 32.35 -21.60
CA THR A 85 9.89 31.26 -21.00
C THR A 85 11.18 31.80 -20.42
N GLN A 86 11.50 31.40 -19.19
CA GLN A 86 12.72 31.85 -18.52
C GLN A 86 13.85 30.81 -18.59
N THR A 87 13.50 29.55 -18.87
CA THR A 87 14.45 28.44 -18.96
C THR A 87 14.06 27.50 -20.09
N GLU A 88 15.04 26.79 -20.64
CA GLU A 88 14.84 25.79 -21.72
C GLU A 88 13.79 24.74 -21.32
N ASN A 89 13.80 24.28 -20.07
CA ASN A 89 12.81 23.33 -19.56
C ASN A 89 11.38 23.87 -19.58
N GLN A 90 11.19 25.19 -19.45
CA GLN A 90 9.87 25.80 -19.54
C GLN A 90 9.34 25.83 -20.97
N GLU A 91 10.20 25.86 -21.98
CA GLU A 91 9.80 25.88 -23.39
C GLU A 91 9.01 24.63 -23.78
N VAL A 92 9.44 23.46 -23.30
CA VAL A 92 8.77 22.18 -23.58
C VAL A 92 7.34 22.12 -23.03
N GLY A 93 7.11 22.74 -21.87
CA GLY A 93 5.83 22.70 -21.16
C GLY A 93 5.04 24.01 -21.18
N TRP A 94 5.43 24.96 -22.03
CA TRP A 94 4.87 26.32 -22.01
C TRP A 94 3.42 26.38 -22.48
N ASP A 95 3.11 25.63 -23.54
CA ASP A 95 1.78 25.43 -24.09
C ASP A 95 1.32 23.99 -23.78
N LEU A 96 0.55 23.85 -22.70
CA LEU A 96 0.02 22.54 -22.27
C LEU A 96 -1.20 22.09 -23.08
N GLU A 97 -1.85 23.03 -23.75
CA GLU A 97 -3.02 22.75 -24.59
C GLU A 97 -2.55 22.19 -25.93
N PRO A 98 -2.93 20.95 -26.28
CA PRO A 98 -2.52 20.37 -27.55
C PRO A 98 -3.19 21.14 -28.69
N LEU A 99 -2.40 21.50 -29.71
CA LEU A 99 -2.87 22.20 -30.92
C LEU A 99 -4.00 21.46 -31.65
N ILE A 100 -4.02 20.14 -31.52
CA ILE A 100 -5.06 19.26 -32.08
C ILE A 100 -5.69 18.51 -30.91
N ASN A 101 -7.02 18.50 -30.84
CA ASN A 101 -7.72 17.71 -29.84
C ASN A 101 -7.39 16.22 -30.08
N PRO A 102 -6.74 15.52 -29.13
CA PRO A 102 -6.30 14.14 -29.34
C PRO A 102 -7.45 13.11 -29.36
N GLU A 103 -8.71 13.55 -29.38
CA GLU A 103 -9.94 12.72 -29.44
C GLU A 103 -9.79 11.39 -28.70
N ARG A 104 -9.38 11.46 -27.41
CA ARG A 104 -8.94 10.29 -26.61
C ARG A 104 -10.01 9.20 -26.43
N HIS A 105 -11.25 9.49 -26.80
CA HIS A 105 -12.39 8.59 -26.75
C HIS A 105 -12.54 7.73 -28.01
N ASP A 106 -11.89 8.10 -29.12
CA ASP A 106 -11.94 7.28 -30.34
C ASP A 106 -11.06 6.03 -30.16
N HIS A 107 -11.69 4.88 -29.97
CA HIS A 107 -11.04 3.58 -29.85
C HIS A 107 -10.36 3.10 -31.14
N ARG A 108 -10.67 3.72 -32.30
CA ARG A 108 -10.01 3.43 -33.57
C ARG A 108 -8.59 3.99 -33.63
N LEU A 109 -8.37 5.11 -32.95
CA LEU A 109 -7.10 5.84 -32.95
C LEU A 109 -6.32 5.62 -31.64
N ASN A 110 -7.02 5.32 -30.53
CA ASN A 110 -6.42 5.21 -29.22
C ASN A 110 -6.44 3.76 -28.69
N HIS A 111 -5.26 3.16 -28.60
CA HIS A 111 -5.06 1.78 -28.11
C HIS A 111 -4.39 1.75 -26.72
N PHE A 112 -4.99 2.44 -25.75
CA PHE A 112 -4.48 2.41 -24.37
C PHE A 112 -4.55 1.00 -23.79
N ARG A 113 -3.52 0.61 -23.04
CA ARG A 113 -3.57 -0.65 -22.29
C ARG A 113 -4.54 -0.48 -21.13
N VAL A 114 -5.63 -1.25 -21.15
CA VAL A 114 -6.62 -1.29 -20.06
C VAL A 114 -6.29 -2.49 -19.19
N CYS A 115 -6.02 -2.25 -17.90
CA CYS A 115 -5.91 -3.32 -16.92
C CYS A 115 -7.31 -3.70 -16.46
N SER A 116 -7.73 -4.92 -16.76
CA SER A 116 -8.97 -5.51 -16.25
C SER A 116 -8.70 -6.30 -14.98
N ASP A 117 -9.71 -6.55 -14.15
CA ASP A 117 -9.57 -7.32 -12.91
C ASP A 117 -8.89 -8.69 -13.12
N ILE A 118 -9.15 -9.33 -14.26
CA ILE A 118 -8.51 -10.59 -14.67
C ILE A 118 -6.98 -10.44 -14.80
N THR A 119 -6.52 -9.32 -15.36
CA THR A 119 -5.07 -9.02 -15.48
C THR A 119 -4.43 -8.63 -14.15
N LEU A 120 -5.21 -8.11 -13.19
CA LEU A 120 -4.74 -7.78 -11.86
C LEU A 120 -4.66 -9.02 -10.94
N GLN A 121 -5.55 -9.99 -11.13
CA GLN A 121 -5.63 -11.20 -10.29
C GLN A 121 -4.77 -12.37 -10.80
N GLY A 122 -4.37 -12.37 -12.08
CA GLY A 122 -3.55 -13.46 -12.68
C GLY A 122 -2.06 -13.45 -12.31
N LEU A 123 -1.61 -12.56 -11.42
CA LEU A 123 -0.20 -12.41 -11.01
C LEU A 123 0.05 -12.85 -9.55
N GLN A 124 -0.86 -13.64 -8.97
CA GLN A 124 -0.73 -14.18 -7.61
C GLN A 124 -0.61 -15.71 -7.64
#